data_AF-A0A935SWZ7-F1
#
_entry.id   AF-A0A935SWZ7-F1
#
_cell.length_a   1.000
_cell.length_b   1.000
_cell.length_c   1.000
_cell.angle_alpha   90.00
_cell.angle_beta   90.00
_cell.angle_gamma   90.00
#
_symmetry.space_group_name_H-M   'P 1'
#
loop_
_entity.id
_entity.type
_entity.pdbx_description
1 polymer ?
#
loop_
_entity_poly.entity_id
_entity_poly.type
_entity_poly.pdbx_seq_one_letter_code
_entity_poly.pdbx_strand_id
1 'polypeptide(L)'
;MTGRELKEYRKNSRLTQDEAAKVLGVSQTYLSLLESDKRRLTERLKKKLVKKMHVRPTELPAKTKDHKVTKVSDDQLTGDLAALGYKGFSHWKPSQLKNPADVLLSALNADKRDARLVEALPWLLFEFPDLEWNSVVMTAKAHDLQNRLGFVTSVARRMAERHGKKATAQKLESYEAGLERSKLEMVGTLCNETMTNAERKWLATHSTKEAKHWHLLSDLSPRYLDHYVD
;
A
#
# COMPACT_ATOMS: atom_id res chain seq x y z
N MET A 1 -14.35 -8.21 1.00
CA MET A 1 -14.82 -9.03 -0.13
C MET A 1 -16.32 -9.31 -0.05
N THR A 2 -17.09 -8.40 -0.62
CA THR A 2 -18.50 -8.54 -0.99
C THR A 2 -18.65 -9.33 -2.30
N GLY A 3 -19.89 -9.60 -2.73
CA GLY A 3 -20.17 -10.24 -4.02
C GLY A 3 -19.81 -9.35 -5.20
N ARG A 4 -20.12 -8.05 -5.12
CA ARG A 4 -19.70 -7.08 -6.14
C ARG A 4 -18.19 -6.98 -6.28
N GLU A 5 -17.49 -6.94 -5.14
CA GLU A 5 -16.03 -6.96 -5.09
C GLU A 5 -15.45 -8.23 -5.75
N LEU A 6 -16.09 -9.39 -5.56
CA LEU A 6 -15.73 -10.64 -6.24
C LEU A 6 -15.91 -10.53 -7.77
N LYS A 7 -16.99 -9.89 -8.22
CA LYS A 7 -17.26 -9.68 -9.65
C LYS A 7 -16.25 -8.74 -10.30
N GLU A 8 -15.94 -7.62 -9.65
CA GLU A 8 -14.87 -6.70 -10.08
C GLU A 8 -13.54 -7.43 -10.17
N TYR A 9 -13.21 -8.18 -9.12
CA TYR A 9 -11.99 -8.97 -9.04
C TYR A 9 -11.84 -9.92 -10.23
N ARG A 10 -12.86 -10.75 -10.47
CA ARG A 10 -12.88 -11.68 -11.59
C ARG A 10 -12.64 -10.98 -12.94
N LYS A 11 -13.30 -9.83 -13.15
CA LYS A 11 -13.17 -9.05 -14.39
C LYS A 11 -11.76 -8.47 -14.56
N ASN A 12 -11.18 -7.93 -13.48
CA ASN A 12 -9.84 -7.36 -13.50
C ASN A 12 -8.77 -8.42 -13.79
N SER A 13 -8.96 -9.64 -13.27
CA SER A 13 -8.10 -10.80 -13.58
C SER A 13 -8.47 -11.50 -14.90
N ARG A 14 -9.35 -10.89 -15.72
CA ARG A 14 -9.79 -11.37 -17.05
C ARG A 14 -10.38 -12.79 -17.07
N LEU A 15 -10.96 -13.24 -15.97
CA LEU A 15 -11.53 -14.58 -15.86
C LEU A 15 -13.01 -14.58 -16.25
N THR A 16 -13.43 -15.61 -16.97
CA THR A 16 -14.86 -15.88 -17.19
C THR A 16 -15.50 -16.39 -15.89
N GLN A 17 -16.82 -16.31 -15.84
CA GLN A 17 -17.56 -16.80 -14.66
C GLN A 17 -17.43 -18.31 -14.49
N ASP A 18 -17.33 -19.08 -15.58
CA ASP A 18 -17.13 -20.53 -15.52
C ASP A 18 -15.72 -20.88 -14.99
N GLU A 19 -14.68 -20.21 -15.49
CA GLU A 19 -13.30 -20.42 -15.01
C GLU A 19 -13.16 -20.07 -13.52
N ALA A 20 -13.69 -18.92 -13.10
CA ALA A 20 -13.66 -18.53 -11.69
C ALA A 20 -14.43 -19.52 -10.80
N ALA A 21 -15.57 -20.04 -11.28
CA ALA A 21 -16.34 -21.04 -10.56
C ALA A 21 -15.55 -22.35 -10.39
N LYS A 22 -14.87 -22.81 -11.45
CA LYS A 22 -13.97 -23.97 -11.42
C LYS A 22 -12.83 -23.78 -10.41
N VAL A 23 -12.16 -22.63 -10.42
CA VAL A 23 -11.07 -22.33 -9.47
C VAL A 23 -11.57 -22.33 -8.02
N LEU A 24 -12.74 -21.76 -7.78
CA LEU A 24 -13.39 -21.74 -6.48
C LEU A 24 -14.03 -23.09 -6.09
N GLY A 25 -14.13 -24.03 -7.03
CA GLY A 25 -14.79 -25.33 -6.86
C GLY A 25 -16.26 -25.17 -6.49
N VAL A 26 -16.96 -24.28 -7.19
CA VAL A 26 -18.41 -24.04 -7.08
C VAL A 26 -19.04 -24.07 -8.47
N SER A 27 -20.37 -24.13 -8.56
CA SER A 27 -21.04 -24.02 -9.86
C SER A 27 -21.06 -22.57 -10.37
N GLN A 28 -21.07 -22.39 -11.70
CA GLN A 28 -21.20 -21.05 -12.32
C GLN A 28 -22.44 -20.32 -11.82
N THR A 29 -23.57 -21.02 -11.68
CA THR A 29 -24.82 -20.47 -11.14
C THR A 29 -24.65 -19.99 -9.71
N TYR A 30 -23.96 -20.76 -8.85
CA TYR A 30 -23.68 -20.34 -7.49
C TYR A 30 -22.76 -19.12 -7.45
N LEU A 31 -21.74 -19.06 -8.31
CA LEU A 31 -20.89 -17.88 -8.44
C LEU A 31 -21.71 -16.64 -8.88
N SER A 32 -22.69 -16.81 -9.77
CA SER A 32 -23.61 -15.73 -10.16
C SER A 32 -24.41 -15.17 -8.99
N LEU A 33 -24.91 -16.06 -8.12
CA LEU A 33 -25.62 -15.66 -6.91
C LEU A 33 -24.70 -14.95 -5.90
N LEU A 34 -23.44 -15.36 -5.80
CA LEU A 34 -22.43 -14.66 -5.00
C LEU A 34 -22.14 -13.27 -5.58
N GLU A 35 -21.83 -13.16 -6.87
CA GLU A 35 -21.47 -11.90 -7.55
C GLU A 35 -22.60 -10.85 -7.57
N SER A 36 -23.85 -11.30 -7.47
CA SER A 36 -25.04 -10.43 -7.42
C SER A 36 -25.50 -10.10 -5.99
N ASP A 37 -24.70 -10.45 -4.97
CA ASP A 37 -25.03 -10.34 -3.53
C ASP A 37 -26.30 -11.10 -3.10
N LYS A 38 -26.87 -11.95 -3.97
CA LYS A 38 -28.01 -12.82 -3.65
C LYS A 38 -27.63 -13.94 -2.67
N ARG A 39 -26.34 -14.26 -2.56
CA ARG A 39 -25.76 -15.17 -1.57
C ARG A 39 -24.53 -14.53 -0.94
N ARG A 40 -24.34 -14.74 0.37
CA ARG A 40 -23.17 -14.24 1.10
C ARG A 40 -21.93 -15.05 0.76
N LEU A 41 -20.84 -14.35 0.52
CA LEU A 41 -19.52 -14.95 0.34
C LEU A 41 -18.96 -15.42 1.69
N THR A 42 -18.81 -16.73 1.86
CA THR A 42 -18.31 -17.33 3.10
C THR A 42 -16.80 -17.11 3.27
N GLU A 43 -16.31 -17.08 4.51
CA GLU A 43 -14.87 -16.95 4.80
C GLU A 43 -14.02 -18.05 4.15
N ARG A 44 -14.56 -19.27 4.03
CA ARG A 44 -13.90 -20.37 3.34
C ARG A 44 -13.67 -20.07 1.86
N LEU A 45 -14.65 -19.47 1.18
CA LEU A 45 -14.52 -19.09 -0.23
C LEU A 45 -13.58 -17.90 -0.41
N LYS A 46 -13.60 -16.92 0.51
CA LYS A 46 -12.63 -15.80 0.51
C LYS A 46 -11.19 -16.31 0.57
N LYS A 47 -10.90 -17.21 1.51
CA LYS A 47 -9.56 -17.84 1.63
C LYS A 47 -9.17 -18.62 0.39
N LYS A 48 -10.11 -19.38 -0.19
CA LYS A 48 -9.86 -20.19 -1.39
C LYS A 48 -9.60 -19.32 -2.63
N LEU A 49 -10.27 -18.17 -2.73
CA LEU A 49 -10.05 -17.21 -3.80
C LEU A 49 -8.63 -16.66 -3.79
N VAL A 50 -8.19 -16.13 -2.64
CA VAL A 50 -6.83 -15.61 -2.44
C VAL A 50 -5.79 -16.69 -2.76
N LYS A 51 -6.01 -17.92 -2.32
CA LYS A 51 -5.05 -19.02 -2.49
C LYS A 51 -4.98 -19.59 -3.91
N LYS A 52 -6.12 -19.70 -4.61
CA LYS A 52 -6.20 -20.47 -5.88
C LYS A 52 -6.22 -19.63 -7.14
N MET A 53 -6.61 -18.35 -7.06
CA MET A 53 -6.72 -17.50 -8.25
C MET A 53 -5.40 -16.79 -8.61
N HIS A 54 -4.27 -17.12 -7.96
CA HIS A 54 -2.96 -16.46 -8.16
C HIS A 54 -3.08 -14.94 -8.26
N VAL A 55 -3.90 -14.40 -7.36
CA VAL A 55 -4.35 -13.03 -7.37
C VAL A 55 -3.17 -12.11 -7.12
N ARG A 56 -2.89 -11.15 -8.01
CA ARG A 56 -1.96 -10.08 -7.66
C ARG A 56 -2.58 -9.25 -6.54
N PRO A 57 -1.84 -8.91 -5.48
CA PRO A 57 -2.40 -8.15 -4.35
C PRO A 57 -3.09 -6.83 -4.77
N THR A 58 -2.59 -6.18 -5.82
CA THR A 58 -3.15 -4.94 -6.39
C THR A 58 -4.53 -5.11 -7.02
N GLU A 59 -4.91 -6.34 -7.38
CA GLU A 59 -6.23 -6.65 -7.96
C GLU A 59 -7.30 -6.85 -6.88
N LEU A 60 -6.89 -7.03 -5.62
CA LEU A 60 -7.84 -7.16 -4.51
C LEU A 60 -8.67 -5.87 -4.37
N PRO A 61 -9.93 -5.95 -3.94
CA PRO A 61 -10.75 -4.77 -3.72
C PRO A 61 -10.08 -3.82 -2.71
N ALA A 62 -9.78 -2.60 -3.13
CA ALA A 62 -9.24 -1.55 -2.29
C ALA A 62 -10.37 -0.70 -1.70
N LYS A 63 -10.31 -0.42 -0.39
CA LYS A 63 -11.22 0.51 0.29
C LYS A 63 -10.95 1.97 -0.06
N THR A 64 -9.81 2.25 -0.69
CA THR A 64 -9.45 3.58 -1.21
C THR A 64 -10.51 4.18 -2.13
N LYS A 65 -11.31 3.37 -2.82
CA LYS A 65 -12.41 3.86 -3.69
C LYS A 65 -13.47 4.65 -2.91
N ASP A 66 -13.63 4.37 -1.61
CA ASP A 66 -14.57 5.09 -0.75
C ASP A 66 -13.92 6.29 -0.04
N HIS A 67 -12.66 6.62 -0.35
CA HIS A 67 -11.83 7.62 0.33
C HIS A 67 -11.72 7.38 1.85
N LYS A 68 -11.91 6.12 2.28
CA LYS A 68 -11.84 5.72 3.69
C LYS A 68 -10.49 5.10 3.98
N VAL A 69 -9.85 5.58 5.04
CA VAL A 69 -8.64 4.97 5.59
C VAL A 69 -8.97 4.32 6.93
N THR A 70 -8.62 3.04 7.06
CA THR A 70 -8.83 2.30 8.31
C THR A 70 -7.64 2.55 9.23
N LYS A 71 -7.88 2.98 10.49
CA LYS A 71 -6.81 2.99 11.50
C LYS A 71 -6.48 1.55 11.91
N VAL A 72 -5.19 1.21 11.91
CA VAL A 72 -4.68 -0.13 12.24
C VAL A 72 -3.56 -0.02 13.27
N SER A 73 -3.41 -1.03 14.12
CA SER A 73 -2.27 -1.13 15.04
C SER A 73 -0.99 -1.55 14.31
N ASP A 74 0.16 -1.34 14.96
CA ASP A 74 1.47 -1.75 14.44
C ASP A 74 1.56 -3.27 14.25
N ASP A 75 0.98 -4.06 15.18
CA ASP A 75 0.91 -5.53 15.05
C ASP A 75 0.11 -5.96 13.81
N GLN A 76 -1.02 -5.28 13.56
CA GLN A 76 -1.85 -5.58 12.40
C GLN A 76 -1.13 -5.21 11.10
N LEU A 77 -0.45 -4.06 11.08
CA LEU A 77 0.31 -3.61 9.92
C LEU A 77 1.50 -4.53 9.63
N THR A 78 2.17 -5.02 10.68
CA THR A 78 3.25 -6.01 10.59
C THR A 78 2.75 -7.29 9.90
N GLY A 79 1.60 -7.82 10.35
CA GLY A 79 0.98 -8.98 9.72
C GLY A 79 0.56 -8.75 8.27
N ASP A 80 0.07 -7.55 7.94
CA ASP A 80 -0.33 -7.17 6.58
C ASP A 80 0.89 -7.09 5.64
N LEU A 81 1.99 -6.48 6.08
CA LEU A 81 3.25 -6.39 5.33
C LEU A 81 3.90 -7.77 5.15
N ALA A 82 3.87 -8.61 6.20
CA ALA A 82 4.32 -10.01 6.11
C ALA A 82 3.48 -10.80 5.08
N ALA A 83 2.16 -10.60 5.04
CA ALA A 83 1.28 -11.24 4.06
C ALA A 83 1.57 -10.78 2.62
N LEU A 84 2.05 -9.54 2.43
CA LEU A 84 2.50 -9.01 1.15
C LEU A 84 3.91 -9.46 0.74
N GLY A 85 4.63 -10.17 1.62
CA GLY A 85 5.94 -10.74 1.33
C GLY A 85 7.13 -9.89 1.77
N TYR A 86 6.93 -8.88 2.63
CA TYR A 86 8.05 -8.07 3.11
C TYR A 86 9.02 -8.89 3.96
N LYS A 87 10.28 -9.01 3.51
CA LYS A 87 11.30 -9.85 4.16
C LYS A 87 11.59 -9.45 5.61
N GLY A 88 11.54 -8.15 5.91
CA GLY A 88 11.77 -7.63 7.27
C GLY A 88 10.80 -8.18 8.31
N PHE A 89 9.62 -8.66 7.88
CA PHE A 89 8.62 -9.28 8.75
C PHE A 89 8.35 -10.76 8.41
N SER A 90 9.28 -11.43 7.73
CA SER A 90 9.13 -12.85 7.35
C SER A 90 8.96 -13.82 8.52
N HIS A 91 9.43 -13.44 9.72
CA HIS A 91 9.30 -14.20 10.96
C HIS A 91 7.95 -14.01 11.66
N TRP A 92 7.12 -13.07 11.20
CA TRP A 92 5.80 -12.81 11.76
C TRP A 92 4.74 -13.67 11.10
N LYS A 93 3.68 -13.98 11.85
CA LYS A 93 2.52 -14.69 11.30
C LYS A 93 1.81 -13.76 10.31
N PRO A 94 1.73 -14.10 9.01
CA PRO A 94 1.07 -13.26 8.03
C PRO A 94 -0.43 -13.16 8.33
N SER A 95 -0.99 -11.96 8.14
CA SER A 95 -2.42 -11.72 8.22
C SER A 95 -3.13 -12.20 6.93
N GLN A 96 -4.40 -11.82 6.76
CA GLN A 96 -5.08 -12.01 5.48
C GLN A 96 -4.50 -11.04 4.44
N LEU A 97 -4.19 -11.56 3.24
CA LEU A 97 -3.74 -10.75 2.11
C LEU A 97 -4.74 -9.60 1.81
N LYS A 98 -4.22 -8.37 1.75
CA LYS A 98 -4.97 -7.14 1.48
C LYS A 98 -4.42 -6.43 0.25
N ASN A 99 -5.20 -5.48 -0.29
CA ASN A 99 -4.68 -4.60 -1.32
C ASN A 99 -3.55 -3.72 -0.75
N PRO A 100 -2.37 -3.63 -1.39
CA PRO A 100 -1.26 -2.81 -0.89
C PRO A 100 -1.61 -1.33 -0.75
N ALA A 101 -2.52 -0.79 -1.57
CA ALA A 101 -2.99 0.60 -1.46
C ALA A 101 -3.65 0.88 -0.10
N ASP A 102 -4.46 -0.07 0.39
CA ASP A 102 -5.09 0.05 1.71
C ASP A 102 -4.03 -0.03 2.82
N VAL A 103 -3.06 -0.95 2.68
CA VAL A 103 -1.97 -1.12 3.66
C VAL A 103 -1.13 0.16 3.74
N LEU A 104 -0.77 0.75 2.60
CA LEU A 104 -0.02 2.00 2.51
C LEU A 104 -0.75 3.15 3.21
N LEU A 105 -2.01 3.41 2.85
CA LEU A 105 -2.76 4.54 3.40
C LEU A 105 -3.05 4.35 4.89
N SER A 106 -3.36 3.13 5.33
CA SER A 106 -3.51 2.80 6.75
C SER A 106 -2.22 2.98 7.54
N ALA A 107 -1.06 2.72 6.94
CA ALA A 107 0.22 2.98 7.58
C ALA A 107 0.51 4.49 7.70
N LEU A 108 0.28 5.24 6.62
CA LEU A 108 0.53 6.69 6.56
C LEU A 108 -0.43 7.51 7.42
N ASN A 109 -1.65 7.03 7.66
CA ASN A 109 -2.69 7.72 8.45
C ASN A 109 -2.57 7.48 9.96
N ALA A 110 -1.36 7.41 10.48
CA ALA A 110 -1.09 7.29 11.91
C ALA A 110 -0.16 8.39 12.39
N ASP A 111 -0.40 8.88 13.60
CA ASP A 111 0.44 9.90 14.21
C ASP A 111 1.80 9.34 14.60
N LYS A 112 1.85 8.06 14.98
CA LYS A 112 3.06 7.35 15.38
C LYS A 112 3.10 5.95 14.78
N ARG A 113 4.26 5.55 14.26
CA ARG A 113 4.57 4.18 13.83
C ARG A 113 5.98 3.79 14.30
N ASP A 114 6.17 2.50 14.54
CA ASP A 114 7.53 1.94 14.67
C ASP A 114 8.39 2.23 13.43
N ALA A 115 9.67 2.51 13.64
CA ALA A 115 10.60 2.87 12.58
C ALA A 115 10.67 1.80 11.48
N ARG A 116 10.64 0.51 11.83
CA ARG A 116 10.71 -0.59 10.85
C ARG A 116 9.47 -0.66 9.97
N LEU A 117 8.31 -0.25 10.49
CA LEU A 117 7.08 -0.17 9.70
C LEU A 117 7.16 0.97 8.69
N VAL A 118 7.73 2.10 9.09
CA VAL A 118 7.95 3.25 8.21
C VAL A 118 8.96 2.92 7.11
N GLU A 119 10.05 2.23 7.45
CA GLU A 119 11.07 1.74 6.51
C GLU A 119 10.50 0.76 5.47
N ALA A 120 9.44 0.01 5.80
CA ALA A 120 8.81 -0.91 4.87
C ALA A 120 7.95 -0.22 3.79
N LEU A 121 7.54 1.04 3.99
CA LEU A 121 6.59 1.70 3.09
C LEU A 121 7.18 2.00 1.70
N PRO A 122 8.44 2.46 1.57
CA PRO A 122 9.06 2.60 0.24
C PRO A 122 9.18 1.28 -0.51
N TRP A 123 9.50 0.17 0.19
CA TRP A 123 9.52 -1.16 -0.41
C TRP A 123 8.15 -1.54 -1.01
N LEU A 124 7.06 -1.21 -0.32
CA LEU A 124 5.71 -1.51 -0.79
C LEU A 124 5.39 -0.83 -2.13
N LEU A 125 5.78 0.44 -2.31
CA LEU A 125 5.60 1.15 -3.58
C LEU A 125 6.55 0.66 -4.67
N PHE A 126 7.75 0.23 -4.29
CA PHE A 126 8.72 -0.37 -5.19
C PHE A 126 8.25 -1.72 -5.74
N GLU A 127 7.69 -2.58 -4.88
CA GLU A 127 7.23 -3.93 -5.23
C GLU A 127 5.88 -3.89 -5.97
N PHE A 128 5.00 -2.96 -5.60
CA PHE A 128 3.69 -2.79 -6.19
C PHE A 128 3.55 -1.41 -6.87
N PRO A 129 4.24 -1.13 -7.99
CA PRO A 129 4.15 0.17 -8.66
C PRO A 129 2.83 0.38 -9.42
N ASP A 130 2.07 -0.69 -9.65
CA ASP A 130 0.82 -0.70 -10.40
C ASP A 130 -0.41 -0.57 -9.49
N LEU A 131 -0.33 0.25 -8.44
CA LEU A 131 -1.50 0.62 -7.64
C LEU A 131 -2.48 1.45 -8.45
N GLU A 132 -3.75 1.44 -8.06
CA GLU A 132 -4.78 2.35 -8.56
C GLU A 132 -4.52 3.78 -8.05
N TRP A 133 -3.50 4.43 -8.62
CA TRP A 133 -2.89 5.65 -8.09
C TRP A 133 -3.86 6.82 -8.01
N ASN A 134 -4.78 6.95 -8.96
CA ASN A 134 -5.80 8.00 -8.89
C ASN A 134 -6.62 7.89 -7.59
N SER A 135 -6.99 6.68 -7.18
CA SER A 135 -7.71 6.46 -5.92
C SER A 135 -6.83 6.68 -4.70
N VAL A 136 -5.56 6.29 -4.77
CA VAL A 136 -4.58 6.49 -3.70
C VAL A 136 -4.31 7.97 -3.45
N VAL A 137 -4.05 8.77 -4.51
CA VAL A 137 -3.84 10.22 -4.41
C VAL A 137 -5.09 10.90 -3.85
N MET A 138 -6.28 10.60 -4.38
CA MET A 138 -7.51 11.22 -3.92
C MET A 138 -7.79 10.93 -2.44
N THR A 139 -7.54 9.69 -2.00
CA THR A 139 -7.66 9.32 -0.59
C THR A 139 -6.61 10.01 0.26
N ALA A 140 -5.35 10.08 -0.19
CA ALA A 140 -4.31 10.79 0.55
C ALA A 140 -4.64 12.27 0.75
N LYS A 141 -5.15 12.94 -0.29
CA LYS A 141 -5.60 14.34 -0.20
C LYS A 141 -6.73 14.53 0.79
N ALA A 142 -7.69 13.60 0.82
CA ALA A 142 -8.82 13.67 1.76
C ALA A 142 -8.42 13.49 3.24
N HIS A 143 -7.19 13.00 3.52
CA HIS A 143 -6.67 12.75 4.87
C HIS A 143 -5.35 13.50 5.14
N ASP A 144 -5.02 14.50 4.32
CA ASP A 144 -3.79 15.29 4.40
C ASP A 144 -2.45 14.51 4.35
N LEU A 145 -2.46 13.35 3.68
CA LEU A 145 -1.31 12.44 3.61
C LEU A 145 -0.40 12.67 2.40
N GLN A 146 -0.70 13.64 1.53
CA GLN A 146 0.03 13.89 0.29
C GLN A 146 1.55 14.04 0.46
N ASN A 147 2.02 14.75 1.49
CA ASN A 147 3.45 14.95 1.73
C ASN A 147 4.12 13.65 2.16
N ARG A 148 3.48 12.91 3.09
CA ARG A 148 3.96 11.59 3.55
C ARG A 148 4.04 10.60 2.38
N LEU A 149 3.01 10.57 1.55
CA LEU A 149 2.94 9.73 0.38
C LEU A 149 3.95 10.12 -0.70
N GLY A 150 4.08 11.42 -0.98
CA GLY A 150 5.05 11.96 -1.94
C GLY A 150 6.48 11.60 -1.54
N PHE A 151 6.83 11.79 -0.27
CA PHE A 151 8.15 11.42 0.24
C PHE A 151 8.43 9.92 0.12
N VAL A 152 7.50 9.06 0.55
CA VAL A 152 7.66 7.60 0.43
C VAL A 152 7.78 7.18 -1.03
N THR A 153 7.07 7.86 -1.95
CA THR A 153 7.17 7.64 -3.41
C THR A 153 8.55 8.05 -3.93
N SER A 154 9.09 9.20 -3.51
CA SER A 154 10.45 9.63 -3.88
C SER A 154 11.50 8.64 -3.39
N VAL A 155 11.41 8.17 -2.13
CA VAL A 155 12.33 7.16 -1.59
C VAL A 155 12.25 5.86 -2.40
N ALA A 156 11.02 5.38 -2.70
CA ALA A 156 10.81 4.19 -3.51
C ALA A 156 11.37 4.34 -4.94
N ARG A 157 11.22 5.53 -5.56
CA ARG A 157 11.82 5.82 -6.87
C ARG A 157 13.33 5.75 -6.81
N ARG A 158 13.96 6.37 -5.81
CA ARG A 158 15.42 6.29 -5.62
C ARG A 158 15.88 4.86 -5.40
N MET A 159 15.12 4.03 -4.69
CA MET A 159 15.40 2.59 -4.61
C MET A 159 15.35 1.94 -6.00
N ALA A 160 14.31 2.19 -6.80
CA ALA A 160 14.20 1.68 -8.17
C ALA A 160 15.36 2.10 -9.07
N GLU A 161 15.81 3.36 -8.98
CA GLU A 161 16.99 3.85 -9.70
C GLU A 161 18.27 3.10 -9.31
N ARG A 162 18.49 2.91 -8.01
CA ARG A 162 19.69 2.23 -7.48
C ARG A 162 19.75 0.75 -7.84
N HIS A 163 18.60 0.07 -7.89
CA HIS A 163 18.49 -1.33 -8.32
C HIS A 163 18.35 -1.48 -9.85
N GLY A 164 18.48 -0.41 -10.62
CA GLY A 164 18.40 -0.46 -12.09
C GLY A 164 17.01 -0.78 -12.66
N LYS A 165 15.94 -0.76 -11.85
CA LYS A 165 14.55 -1.02 -12.26
C LYS A 165 13.96 0.24 -12.93
N LYS A 166 14.47 0.58 -14.13
CA LYS A 166 14.14 1.82 -14.87
C LYS A 166 12.63 2.03 -15.09
N ALA A 167 11.89 0.98 -15.45
CA ALA A 167 10.45 1.07 -15.68
C ALA A 167 9.68 1.42 -14.40
N THR A 168 10.07 0.83 -13.26
CA THR A 168 9.50 1.15 -11.95
C THR A 168 9.85 2.59 -11.55
N ALA A 169 11.10 3.01 -11.74
CA ALA A 169 11.52 4.38 -11.45
C ALA A 169 10.73 5.42 -12.24
N GLN A 170 10.56 5.22 -13.56
CA GLN A 170 9.78 6.12 -14.42
C GLN A 170 8.31 6.20 -14.02
N LYS A 171 7.69 5.06 -13.65
CA LYS A 171 6.32 5.06 -13.13
C LYS A 171 6.23 5.90 -11.85
N LEU A 172 7.10 5.63 -10.87
CA LEU A 172 7.12 6.36 -9.60
C LEU A 172 7.40 7.85 -9.78
N GLU A 173 8.26 8.22 -10.74
CA GLU A 173 8.50 9.62 -11.12
C GLU A 173 7.23 10.31 -11.65
N SER A 174 6.46 9.62 -12.49
CA SER A 174 5.18 10.17 -12.99
C SER A 174 4.15 10.39 -11.88
N TYR A 175 4.13 9.50 -10.87
CA TYR A 175 3.25 9.64 -9.72
C TYR A 175 3.72 10.73 -8.76
N GLU A 176 5.02 10.85 -8.52
CA GLU A 176 5.66 11.94 -7.77
C GLU A 176 5.27 13.30 -8.38
N ALA A 177 5.43 13.46 -9.70
CA ALA A 177 5.04 14.66 -10.43
C ALA A 177 3.54 14.99 -10.33
N GLY A 178 2.68 13.96 -10.21
CA GLY A 178 1.25 14.14 -9.95
C GLY A 178 0.95 14.69 -8.56
N LEU A 179 1.71 14.25 -7.55
CA LEU A 179 1.56 14.67 -6.15
C LEU A 179 2.09 16.08 -5.91
N GLU A 180 3.07 16.56 -6.69
CA GLU A 180 3.63 17.92 -6.57
C GLU A 180 2.55 19.00 -6.54
N ARG A 181 1.53 18.84 -7.40
CA ARG A 181 0.42 19.79 -7.52
C ARG A 181 -0.47 19.87 -6.28
N SER A 182 -0.35 18.89 -5.38
CA SER A 182 -1.12 18.79 -4.14
C SER A 182 -0.22 18.86 -2.91
N LYS A 183 1.04 19.28 -3.04
CA LYS A 183 1.97 19.41 -1.91
C LYS A 183 1.44 20.40 -0.87
N LEU A 184 1.54 20.05 0.41
CA LEU A 184 1.24 20.96 1.51
C LEU A 184 2.47 21.78 1.90
N GLU A 185 2.26 23.05 2.19
CA GLU A 185 3.29 23.95 2.72
C GLU A 185 3.68 23.65 4.17
N MET A 186 2.78 23.03 4.94
CA MET A 186 3.03 22.71 6.34
C MET A 186 4.10 21.61 6.47
N VAL A 187 5.09 21.87 7.33
CA VAL A 187 6.09 20.87 7.71
C VAL A 187 5.47 19.83 8.62
N GLY A 188 5.54 18.56 8.22
CA GLY A 188 5.03 17.41 8.96
C GLY A 188 6.11 16.42 9.39
N THR A 189 5.67 15.27 9.90
CA THR A 189 6.53 14.12 10.22
C THR A 189 6.14 12.92 9.36
N LEU A 190 7.03 11.94 9.23
CA LEU A 190 6.70 10.63 8.65
C LEU A 190 6.23 9.67 9.75
N CYS A 191 4.99 9.87 10.22
CA CYS A 191 4.37 9.07 11.28
C CYS A 191 5.14 9.08 12.62
N ASN A 192 5.57 10.26 13.07
CA ASN A 192 6.14 10.42 14.42
C ASN A 192 5.82 11.80 15.01
N GLU A 193 4.54 12.07 15.29
CA GLU A 193 4.11 13.36 15.85
C GLU A 193 4.59 13.58 17.29
N THR A 194 4.94 12.50 18.00
CA THR A 194 5.41 12.54 19.40
C THR A 194 6.89 12.89 19.56
N MET A 195 7.58 13.28 18.48
CA MET A 195 8.99 13.68 18.53
C MET A 195 9.26 14.80 19.53
N THR A 196 10.38 14.68 20.25
CA THR A 196 10.85 15.73 21.14
C THR A 196 11.32 16.96 20.36
N ASN A 197 11.35 18.13 21.00
CA ASN A 197 11.86 19.36 20.38
C ASN A 197 13.34 19.23 19.94
N ALA A 198 14.14 18.47 20.69
CA ALA A 198 15.53 18.19 20.34
C ALA A 198 15.63 17.38 19.04
N GLU A 199 14.84 16.31 18.93
CA GLU A 199 14.78 15.48 17.72
C GLU A 199 14.25 16.29 16.52
N ARG A 200 13.21 17.11 16.70
CA ARG A 200 12.66 17.98 15.63
C ARG A 200 13.72 18.96 15.12
N LYS A 201 14.46 19.63 16.03
CA LYS A 201 15.55 20.54 15.67
C LYS A 201 16.69 19.82 14.94
N TRP A 202 17.03 18.62 15.39
CA TRP A 202 18.03 17.79 14.73
C TRP A 202 17.59 17.41 13.30
N LEU A 203 16.37 16.89 13.12
CA LEU A 203 15.84 16.53 11.81
C LEU A 203 15.66 17.73 10.88
N ALA A 204 15.30 18.92 11.38
CA ALA A 204 15.21 20.11 10.53
C ALA A 204 16.54 20.39 9.78
N THR A 205 17.67 20.04 10.41
CA THR A 205 19.01 20.21 9.80
C THR A 205 19.42 19.00 8.97
N HIS A 206 19.16 17.78 9.46
CA HIS A 206 19.66 16.51 8.92
C HIS A 206 18.71 15.78 7.95
N SER A 207 17.49 16.30 7.74
CA SER A 207 16.53 15.68 6.82
C SER A 207 17.11 15.56 5.41
N THR A 208 16.76 14.47 4.73
CA THR A 208 17.20 14.20 3.35
C THR A 208 16.66 15.25 2.38
N LYS A 209 17.23 15.31 1.16
CA LYS A 209 16.77 16.26 0.14
C LYS A 209 15.31 15.99 -0.22
N GLU A 210 14.95 14.72 -0.36
CA GLU A 210 13.58 14.26 -0.62
C GLU A 210 12.64 14.62 0.54
N ALA A 211 13.06 14.45 1.80
CA ALA A 211 12.23 14.81 2.95
C ALA A 211 11.99 16.33 3.01
N LYS A 212 13.04 17.14 2.79
CA LYS A 212 12.93 18.60 2.72
C LYS A 212 12.01 19.03 1.58
N HIS A 213 12.12 18.40 0.42
CA HIS A 213 11.29 18.68 -0.75
C HIS A 213 9.79 18.50 -0.47
N TRP A 214 9.43 17.44 0.27
CA TRP A 214 8.06 17.14 0.70
C TRP A 214 7.67 17.73 2.06
N HIS A 215 8.44 18.66 2.60
CA HIS A 215 8.20 19.29 3.89
C HIS A 215 7.99 18.28 5.03
N LEU A 216 8.86 17.26 5.13
CA LEU A 216 8.85 16.30 6.23
C LEU A 216 10.15 16.35 7.04
N LEU A 217 10.01 16.20 8.34
CA LEU A 217 11.11 15.90 9.25
C LEU A 217 11.38 14.39 9.21
N SER A 218 12.36 13.98 8.39
CA SER A 218 12.79 12.59 8.28
C SER A 218 14.18 12.49 7.66
N ASP A 219 15.01 11.61 8.21
CA ASP A 219 16.32 11.21 7.68
C ASP A 219 16.27 9.89 6.90
N LEU A 220 15.07 9.33 6.67
CA LEU A 220 14.89 8.09 5.92
C LEU A 220 15.52 8.22 4.54
N SER A 221 16.40 7.26 4.23
CA SER A 221 17.18 7.22 3.01
C SER A 221 17.07 5.84 2.37
N PRO A 222 17.04 5.75 1.02
CA PRO A 222 17.12 4.48 0.30
C PRO A 222 18.29 3.58 0.74
N ARG A 223 19.39 4.17 1.22
CA ARG A 223 20.58 3.44 1.70
C ARG A 223 20.30 2.49 2.85
N TYR A 224 19.30 2.81 3.67
CA TYR A 224 18.92 1.96 4.80
C TYR A 224 17.96 0.83 4.40
N LEU A 225 17.57 0.75 3.12
CA LEU A 225 16.52 -0.15 2.65
C LEU A 225 17.01 -1.18 1.62
N ASP A 226 18.27 -1.10 1.19
CA ASP A 226 18.85 -1.94 0.14
C ASP A 226 18.79 -3.44 0.50
N HIS A 227 18.78 -3.81 1.78
CA HIS A 227 18.72 -5.22 2.23
C HIS A 227 17.33 -5.85 2.19
N TYR A 228 16.29 -5.09 1.87
CA TYR A 228 14.92 -5.60 1.73
C TYR A 228 14.51 -5.84 0.28
N VAL A 229 15.35 -5.49 -0.68
CA VAL A 229 15.07 -5.54 -2.11
C VAL A 229 16.03 -6.52 -2.78
N ASP A 230 15.49 -7.51 -3.49
CA ASP A 230 16.22 -8.36 -4.43
C ASP A 230 16.19 -7.78 -5.86
#